data_AF-A0A6V8SKV2-F1
#
_entry.id   AF-A0A6V8SKV2-F1
#
_cell.length_a   1.000
_cell.length_b   1.000
_cell.length_c   1.000
_cell.angle_alpha   90.00
_cell.angle_beta   90.00
_cell.angle_gamma   90.00
#
_symmetry.space_group_name_H-M   'P 1'
#
loop_
_entity.id
_entity.type
_entity.pdbx_description
1 polymer ?
#
loop_
_entity_poly.entity_id
_entity_poly.type
_entity_poly.pdbx_seq_one_letter_code
_entity_poly.pdbx_strand_id
1 'polypeptide(L)' 'MFLMIISFVIIILMELSELLRKRQFRELLAFGIFTLIALIISIFYVLRIPIFNPVEILQYIIKDLLHLNYR' A
#
# COMPACT_ATOMS: atom_id res chain seq x y z
N MET A 1 15.63 1.32 1.56
CA MET A 1 15.27 -0.12 1.53
C MET A 1 15.43 -0.80 2.89
N PHE A 2 16.59 -0.74 3.54
CA PHE A 2 16.79 -1.34 4.88
C PHE A 2 15.76 -0.89 5.94
N LEU A 3 15.56 0.43 6.10
CA LEU A 3 14.58 0.97 7.06
C LEU A 3 13.15 0.47 6.81
N MET A 4 12.76 0.36 5.53
CA MET A 4 11.45 -0.16 5.11
C MET A 4 11.28 -1.63 5.52
N ILE A 5 12.29 -2.47 5.29
CA ILE A 5 12.22 -3.88 5.69
C ILE A 5 12.10 -3.99 7.21
N ILE A 6 12.90 -3.21 7.96
CA ILE A 6 12.85 -3.20 9.43
C ILE A 6 11.46 -2.80 9.92
N SER A 7 10.85 -1.75 9.36
CA SER A 7 9.51 -1.32 9.77
C SER A 7 8.46 -2.41 9.52
N PHE A 8 8.51 -3.09 8.36
CA PHE A 8 7.58 -4.19 8.07
C PHE A 8 7.77 -5.37 9.04
N VAL A 9 9.01 -5.72 9.38
CA VAL A 9 9.28 -6.78 10.36
C VAL A 9 8.70 -6.43 11.73
N ILE A 10 8.86 -5.18 12.19
CA ILE A 10 8.31 -4.73 13.47
C ILE A 10 6.77 -4.82 13.47
N ILE A 11 6.12 -4.31 12.41
CA ILE A 11 4.67 -4.35 12.26
C ILE A 11 4.17 -5.79 12.29
N ILE A 12 4.76 -6.67 11.47
CA ILE A 12 4.39 -8.08 11.43
C ILE A 12 4.56 -8.73 12.80
N LEU A 13 5.68 -8.53 13.50
CA LEU A 13 5.89 -9.15 14.82
C LEU A 13 4.85 -8.71 15.86
N MET A 14 4.50 -7.43 15.87
CA MET A 14 3.50 -6.90 16.80
C MET A 14 2.12 -7.51 16.51
N GLU A 15 1.62 -7.39 15.28
CA GLU A 15 0.27 -7.82 14.94
C GLU A 15 0.12 -9.33 14.81
N LEU A 16 1.14 -10.05 14.31
CA LEU A 16 1.11 -11.50 14.17
C LEU A 16 0.91 -12.19 15.53
N SER A 17 1.62 -11.73 16.57
CA SER A 17 1.50 -12.30 17.92
C SER A 17 0.10 -12.11 18.50
N GLU A 18 -0.52 -10.96 18.26
CA GLU A 18 -1.86 -10.64 18.73
C GLU A 18 -2.93 -11.44 17.97
N LEU A 19 -2.81 -11.51 16.64
CA LEU A 19 -3.74 -12.23 15.75
C LEU A 19 -3.71 -13.74 15.98
N LEU A 20 -2.52 -14.34 16.18
CA LEU A 20 -2.40 -15.75 16.55
C LEU A 20 -3.04 -16.03 17.91
N ARG A 21 -2.85 -15.14 18.90
CA ARG A 21 -3.40 -15.32 20.25
C ARG A 21 -4.93 -15.29 20.26
N LYS A 22 -5.54 -14.46 19.40
CA LYS A 22 -7.00 -14.37 19.27
C LYS A 22 -7.62 -15.45 18.39
N ARG A 23 -6.82 -16.35 17.76
CA ARG A 23 -7.27 -17.42 16.85
C ARG A 23 -8.10 -16.91 15.65
N GLN A 24 -7.95 -15.63 15.30
CA GLN A 24 -8.71 -14.99 14.23
C GLN A 24 -8.03 -15.20 12.87
N PHE A 25 -8.17 -16.41 12.32
CA PHE A 25 -7.52 -16.79 11.06
C PHE A 25 -7.96 -15.94 9.84
N ARG A 26 -9.21 -15.47 9.83
CA ARG A 26 -9.70 -14.59 8.75
C ARG A 26 -9.02 -13.23 8.76
N GLU A 27 -8.83 -12.66 9.95
CA GLU A 27 -8.17 -11.38 10.12
C GLU A 27 -6.67 -11.50 9.88
N LEU A 28 -6.07 -12.62 10.28
CA LEU A 28 -4.67 -12.93 9.95
C LEU A 28 -4.45 -12.98 8.44
N LEU A 29 -5.39 -13.57 7.70
CA LEU A 29 -5.31 -13.67 6.24
C LEU A 29 -5.49 -12.29 5.59
N ALA A 30 -6.46 -11.49 6.06
CA ALA A 30 -6.64 -10.10 5.61
C ALA A 30 -5.39 -9.26 5.87
N PHE A 31 -4.84 -9.32 7.09
CA PHE A 31 -3.59 -8.67 7.47
C PHE A 31 -2.48 -9.05 6.50
N GLY A 32 -2.23 -10.35 6.31
CA GLY A 32 -1.19 -10.83 5.40
C GLY A 32 -1.35 -10.31 3.97
N ILE A 33 -2.57 -10.30 3.42
CA ILE A 33 -2.85 -9.76 2.09
C ILE A 33 -2.51 -8.26 2.03
N PHE A 34 -3.02 -7.46 2.98
CA PHE A 34 -2.78 -6.01 2.99
C PHE A 34 -1.31 -5.67 3.21
N THR A 35 -0.61 -6.37 4.11
CA THR A 35 0.82 -6.21 4.35
C THR A 35 1.62 -6.53 3.08
N LEU A 36 1.26 -7.59 2.36
CA LEU A 36 1.94 -7.97 1.12
C LEU A 36 1.73 -6.94 0.00
N ILE A 37 0.50 -6.43 -0.15
CA ILE A 37 0.21 -5.33 -1.09
C ILE A 37 1.03 -4.07 -0.73
N ALA A 38 1.04 -3.69 0.55
CA ALA A 38 1.79 -2.53 1.03
C ALA A 38 3.31 -2.69 0.80
N LEU A 39 3.84 -3.90 0.96
CA LEU A 39 5.24 -4.21 0.68
C LEU A 39 5.56 -4.02 -0.81
N ILE A 40 4.73 -4.55 -1.70
CA ILE A 40 4.91 -4.40 -3.16
C ILE A 40 4.90 -2.93 -3.57
N ILE A 41 3.92 -2.16 -3.08
CA ILE A 41 3.82 -0.72 -3.35
C ILE A 41 5.06 0.01 -2.83
N SER A 42 5.51 -0.33 -1.61
CA SER A 42 6.69 0.29 -1.01
C SER A 42 7.98 -0.03 -1.79
N ILE A 43 8.12 -1.26 -2.31
CA ILE A 43 9.22 -1.64 -3.19
C ILE A 43 9.20 -0.81 -4.48
N PHE A 44 8.04 -0.68 -5.13
CA PHE A 44 7.91 0.14 -6.34
C PHE A 44 8.29 1.59 -6.07
N TYR A 45 7.86 2.13 -4.94
CA TYR A 45 8.20 3.48 -4.51
C TYR A 45 9.72 3.66 -4.31
N VAL A 46 10.38 2.74 -3.61
CA VAL A 46 11.83 2.78 -3.37
C VAL A 46 12.63 2.62 -4.67
N LEU A 47 12.17 1.75 -5.58
CA LEU A 47 12.78 1.54 -6.89
C LEU A 47 12.47 2.65 -7.91
N ARG A 48 11.66 3.66 -7.51
CA ARG A 48 11.15 4.71 -8.39
C ARG A 48 10.47 4.17 -9.65
N ILE A 49 9.88 2.98 -9.54
CA ILE A 49 9.02 2.44 -10.60
C ILE A 49 7.77 3.33 -10.61
N PRO A 50 7.38 3.89 -11.76
CA PRO A 50 6.20 4.73 -11.85
C PRO A 50 4.97 3.90 -11.47
N ILE A 51 4.43 4.20 -10.30
CA ILE A 51 3.14 3.68 -9.86
C ILE A 51 2.08 4.57 -10.50
N PHE A 52 1.03 3.98 -11.07
CA PHE A 52 -0.11 4.75 -11.55
C PHE A 52 -0.61 5.68 -10.44
N ASN A 53 -0.45 6.98 -10.65
CA ASN A 53 -0.91 7.97 -9.71
C ASN A 53 -2.40 8.24 -9.98
N PRO A 54 -3.33 7.91 -9.05
CA PRO A 54 -4.74 8.19 -9.25
C PRO A 54 -5.03 9.68 -9.45
N VAL A 55 -4.15 10.58 -8.97
CA VAL A 55 -4.23 12.02 -9.24
C VAL A 55 -3.96 12.34 -10.70
N GLU A 56 -3.02 11.66 -11.36
CA GLU A 56 -2.78 11.84 -12.79
C GLU A 56 -3.96 11.32 -13.62
N ILE A 57 -4.57 10.21 -13.20
CA ILE A 57 -5.79 9.68 -13.81
C ILE A 57 -6.95 10.67 -13.64
N LEU A 58 -7.12 11.22 -12.44
CA LEU A 58 -8.13 12.25 -12.17
C LEU A 58 -7.88 13.52 -12.97
N GLN A 59 -6.62 13.96 -13.09
CA GLN A 59 -6.26 15.09 -13.92
C GLN A 59 -6.58 14.83 -15.40
N TYR A 60 -6.30 13.63 -15.91
CA TYR A 60 -6.69 13.23 -17.25
C TYR A 60 -8.22 13.26 -17.44
N ILE A 61 -8.98 12.72 -16.48
CA ILE A 61 -10.45 12.74 -16.55
C ILE A 61 -11.00 14.17 -16.50
N ILE A 62 -10.46 15.02 -15.62
CA ILE A 62 -10.96 16.38 -15.41
C ILE A 62 -10.54 17.32 -16.55
N LYS A 63 -9.27 17.27 -16.96
CA LYS A 63 -8.73 18.15 -18.01
C LYS A 63 -9.04 17.64 -19.41
N ASP A 64 -8.83 16.36 -19.69
CA ASP A 64 -8.92 15.83 -21.05
C ASP A 64 -10.31 15.28 -21.38
N LEU A 65 -11.02 14.69 -20.42
CA LEU A 65 -12.37 14.17 -20.66
C LEU A 65 -13.46 15.23 -20.44
N LEU A 66 -13.36 15.98 -19.34
CA LEU A 66 -14.36 16.97 -18.93
C LEU A 66 -14.04 18.40 -19.36
N HIS A 67 -12.83 18.67 -19.88
CA HIS A 67 -12.36 20.00 -20.29
C HIS A 67 -12.51 21.10 -19.22
N LEU A 68 -12.57 20.71 -17.94
CA LEU A 68 -12.70 21.63 -16.82
C LEU A 68 -11.32 22.20 -16.49
N ASN A 69 -10.90 23.20 -17.25
CA ASN A 69 -9.67 23.94 -17.02
C ASN A 69 -9.92 25.05 -16.00
N TYR A 70 -9.68 24.78 -14.72
CA TYR A 70 -9.64 25.83 -13.72
C TYR A 70 -8.34 26.63 -13.91
N ARG A 71 -8.47 27.87 -14.39
CA ARG A 71 -7.41 28.90 -14.43
C ARG A 71 -7.12 29.46 -13.05
#